data_AF-A0AAE0T343-F1
#
_entry.id   AF-A0AAE0T343-F1
#
_cell.length_a   1.000
_cell.length_b   1.000
_cell.length_c   1.000
_cell.angle_alpha   90.00
_cell.angle_beta   90.00
_cell.angle_gamma   90.00
#
_symmetry.space_group_name_H-M   'P 1'
#
loop_
_entity.id
_entity.type
_entity.pdbx_description
1 polymer ?
#
loop_
_entity_poly.entity_id
_entity_poly.type
_entity_poly.pdbx_seq_one_letter_code
_entity_poly.pdbx_strand_id
1 'polypeptide(L)'
;MEIVETTVNDLQILNAFQADMVVPCHSNTKRAANSGTAPVVLVFGVRVSLTNDGSLYGSSRYFYTYDSLCQGYQQNRYGYTFYIKSGKCYINGICYSEGEKAPADGCKQCRPGNDPFSFTGGTYACYIPVYAERAN
;
A
#
# COMPACT_ATOMS: atom_id res chain seq x y z
N MET A 1 4.51 25.69 -5.09
CA MET A 1 4.89 24.93 -3.87
C MET A 1 5.37 25.98 -2.89
N GLU A 2 4.51 26.35 -1.96
CA GLU A 2 4.78 27.40 -0.98
C GLU A 2 5.37 26.72 0.24
N ILE A 3 6.63 27.01 0.55
CA ILE A 3 7.25 26.54 1.79
C ILE A 3 6.80 27.55 2.86
N VAL A 4 5.80 27.14 3.64
CA VAL A 4 5.37 27.91 4.80
C VAL A 4 6.39 27.65 5.91
N GLU A 5 7.30 28.61 6.13
CA GLU A 5 8.16 28.61 7.31
C GLU A 5 7.29 28.91 8.54
N THR A 6 6.95 27.86 9.30
CA THR A 6 6.37 28.01 10.61
C THR A 6 7.50 28.13 11.63
N THR A 7 7.43 29.12 12.52
CA THR A 7 8.30 29.19 13.70
C THR A 7 7.83 28.12 14.68
N VAL A 8 8.34 26.90 14.52
CA VAL A 8 8.09 25.80 15.45
C VAL A 8 9.02 25.99 16.65
N ASN A 9 8.49 26.02 17.87
CA ASN A 9 9.34 26.11 19.05
C ASN A 9 10.17 24.82 19.24
N ASP A 10 11.35 24.92 19.85
CA ASP A 10 12.30 23.80 19.98
C ASP A 10 11.67 22.56 20.63
N LEU A 11 10.75 22.75 21.59
CA LEU A 11 10.02 21.66 22.24
C LEU A 11 9.08 20.91 21.28
N GLN A 12 8.42 21.61 20.35
CA GLN A 12 7.57 20.96 19.36
C GLN A 12 8.37 20.24 18.28
N ILE A 13 9.54 20.75 17.90
CA ILE A 13 10.48 20.02 17.02
C ILE A 13 10.98 18.76 17.73
N LEU A 14 11.40 18.87 18.99
CA LEU A 14 11.89 17.72 19.77
C LEU A 14 10.82 16.64 19.93
N ASN A 15 9.57 17.02 20.20
CA ASN A 15 8.47 16.06 20.37
C ASN A 15 8.03 15.42 19.05
N ALA A 16 8.09 16.15 17.93
CA ALA A 16 7.74 15.62 16.61
C ALA A 16 8.69 14.50 16.14
N PHE A 17 9.96 14.51 16.58
CA PHE A 17 10.97 13.51 16.20
C PHE A 17 11.21 12.41 17.24
N GLN A 18 10.35 12.31 18.26
CA GLN A 18 10.40 11.20 19.23
C GLN A 18 9.68 9.94 18.74
N ALA A 19 8.88 10.01 17.67
CA ALA A 19 8.12 8.89 17.13
C ALA A 19 8.53 8.53 15.69
N ASP A 20 8.17 7.33 15.25
CA ASP A 20 8.24 6.97 13.84
C ASP A 20 7.18 7.74 13.04
N MET A 21 7.47 8.01 11.78
CA MET A 21 6.60 8.74 10.87
C MET A 21 5.87 7.77 9.94
N VAL A 22 4.55 7.94 9.78
CA VAL A 22 3.74 7.14 8.85
C VAL A 22 3.08 8.10 7.86
N VAL A 23 3.43 7.99 6.59
CA VAL A 23 3.02 8.93 5.55
C VAL A 23 2.14 8.24 4.52
N PRO A 24 0.90 8.74 4.30
CA PRO A 24 0.06 8.26 3.22
C PRO A 24 0.63 8.73 1.87
N CYS A 25 0.92 7.80 0.97
CA CYS A 25 1.28 8.10 -0.40
C CYS A 25 0.29 7.44 -1.34
N HIS A 26 -0.57 8.24 -1.95
CA HIS A 26 -1.51 7.73 -2.93
C HIS A 26 -1.03 8.02 -4.36
N SER A 27 -0.86 6.97 -5.17
CA SER A 27 -0.70 7.11 -6.62
C SER A 27 -2.03 6.82 -7.31
N ASN A 28 -2.67 7.86 -7.85
CA ASN A 28 -3.84 7.71 -8.73
C ASN A 28 -3.50 6.98 -10.03
N THR A 29 -2.22 6.93 -10.39
CA THR A 29 -1.76 6.17 -11.54
C THR A 29 -1.52 4.72 -11.15
N LYS A 30 -2.25 3.80 -11.79
CA LYS A 30 -1.93 2.36 -11.82
C LYS A 30 -0.66 2.13 -12.65
N ARG A 31 0.42 2.82 -12.32
CA ARG A 31 1.74 2.48 -12.85
C ARG A 31 2.12 1.18 -12.16
N ALA A 32 2.27 0.13 -12.95
CA ALA A 32 2.99 -1.05 -12.49
C ALA A 32 4.32 -0.56 -11.90
N ALA A 33 4.59 -0.88 -10.64
CA ALA A 33 5.98 -0.95 -10.20
C ALA A 33 6.68 -1.81 -11.26
N ASN A 34 7.74 -1.27 -11.89
CA ASN A 34 8.43 -1.97 -12.97
C ASN A 34 8.61 -3.43 -12.58
N SER A 35 8.14 -4.31 -13.48
CA SER A 35 8.21 -5.75 -13.37
C SER A 35 9.57 -6.17 -12.84
N GLY A 36 9.57 -6.54 -11.57
CA GLY A 36 10.66 -7.20 -10.90
C GLY A 36 9.98 -8.06 -9.86
N THR A 37 10.48 -9.26 -9.69
CA THR A 37 10.10 -10.29 -8.70
C THR A 37 10.20 -9.82 -7.24
N ALA A 38 10.08 -8.52 -6.97
CA ALA A 38 10.02 -7.96 -5.65
C ALA A 38 8.77 -8.49 -4.94
N PRO A 39 8.92 -8.99 -3.70
CA PRO A 39 7.78 -9.42 -2.91
C PRO A 39 6.78 -8.26 -2.80
N VAL A 40 5.48 -8.57 -2.82
CA VAL A 40 4.43 -7.59 -2.55
C VAL A 40 4.59 -7.12 -1.11
N VAL A 41 5.33 -6.03 -0.91
CA VAL A 41 5.54 -5.46 0.42
C VAL A 41 4.37 -4.52 0.71
N LEU A 42 3.65 -4.78 1.80
CA LEU A 42 2.57 -3.92 2.28
C LEU A 42 3.06 -2.49 2.54
N VAL A 43 4.28 -2.31 3.02
CA VAL A 43 4.81 -1.00 3.38
C VAL A 43 6.29 -0.93 3.09
N PHE A 44 6.73 0.22 2.55
CA PHE A 44 8.14 0.53 2.48
C PHE A 44 8.54 1.35 3.71
N GLY A 45 9.36 0.75 4.56
CA GLY A 45 9.91 1.37 5.77
C GLY A 45 11.40 1.64 5.61
N VAL A 46 11.82 2.88 5.82
CA VAL A 46 13.24 3.27 5.85
C VAL A 46 13.58 3.92 7.17
N ARG A 47 14.84 3.80 7.57
CA ARG A 47 15.36 4.45 8.76
C ARG A 47 15.97 5.78 8.35
N VAL A 48 15.42 6.87 8.89
CA VAL A 48 15.83 8.24 8.57
C VAL A 48 16.44 8.87 9.82
N SER A 49 17.55 9.58 9.63
CA SER A 49 18.17 10.43 10.64
C SER A 49 18.25 11.84 10.10
N LEU A 50 17.95 12.83 10.93
CA LEU A 50 17.96 14.23 10.53
C LEU A 50 19.23 14.93 11.01
N THR A 51 19.67 15.91 10.24
CA THR A 51 20.79 16.79 10.53
C THR A 51 20.44 18.20 10.08
N ASN A 52 20.93 19.21 10.78
CA ASN A 52 20.80 20.61 10.39
C ASN A 52 22.04 21.14 9.65
N ASP A 53 23.16 20.43 9.70
CA ASP A 53 24.48 20.88 9.21
C ASP A 53 25.19 19.84 8.32
N GLY A 54 24.59 18.68 8.10
CA GLY A 54 25.17 17.59 7.32
C GLY A 54 26.22 16.76 8.06
N SER A 55 26.60 17.13 9.29
CA SER A 55 27.75 16.59 10.02
C SER A 55 27.35 15.87 11.30
N LEU A 56 26.36 16.39 12.03
CA LEU A 56 25.81 15.73 13.23
C LEU A 56 24.38 15.27 12.97
N TYR A 57 24.14 13.97 13.14
CA TYR A 57 22.85 13.34 12.91
C TYR A 57 22.17 13.00 14.23
N GLY A 58 20.88 13.31 14.32
CA GLY A 58 20.02 12.88 15.41
C GLY A 58 19.78 11.36 15.42
N SER A 59 19.04 10.91 16.43
CA SER A 59 18.64 9.50 16.52
C SER A 59 17.79 9.09 15.32
N SER A 60 18.05 7.91 14.78
CA SER A 60 17.30 7.37 13.66
C SER A 60 15.87 6.98 14.05
N ARG A 61 14.89 7.24 13.17
CA ARG A 61 13.48 6.83 13.31
C ARG A 61 13.01 6.13 12.05
N TYR A 62 11.96 5.31 12.14
CA TYR A 62 11.35 4.75 10.94
C TYR A 62 10.45 5.78 10.25
N PHE A 63 10.52 5.78 8.93
CA PHE A 63 9.62 6.48 8.04
C PHE A 63 8.94 5.43 7.17
N TYR A 64 7.64 5.26 7.38
CA TYR A 64 6.80 4.30 6.67
C TYR A 64 5.99 5.02 5.60
N THR A 65 5.98 4.44 4.39
CA THR A 65 5.10 4.87 3.30
C THR A 65 4.15 3.74 2.92
N TYR A 66 2.88 4.10 2.72
CA TYR A 66 1.82 3.14 2.42
C TYR A 66 0.79 3.76 1.47
N ASP A 67 0.09 2.93 0.68
CA ASP A 67 -1.00 3.40 -0.19
C ASP A 67 -2.27 3.59 0.63
N SER A 68 -2.58 4.84 0.98
CA SER A 68 -3.71 5.15 1.85
C SER A 68 -5.08 4.80 1.25
N LEU A 69 -5.20 4.52 -0.04
CA LEU A 69 -6.44 3.99 -0.60
C LEU A 69 -6.63 2.49 -0.32
N CYS A 70 -5.54 1.73 -0.35
CA CYS A 70 -5.58 0.27 -0.22
C CYS A 70 -5.31 -0.21 1.19
N GLN A 71 -4.49 0.52 1.92
CA GLN A 71 -3.90 0.10 3.18
C GLN A 71 -4.33 1.03 4.30
N GLY A 72 -4.41 0.47 5.49
CA GLY A 72 -4.54 1.20 6.75
C GLY A 72 -3.46 0.75 7.71
N TYR A 73 -3.37 1.45 8.84
CA TYR A 73 -2.48 1.08 9.92
C TYR A 73 -3.15 1.28 11.28
N GLN A 74 -2.73 0.49 12.25
CA GLN A 74 -3.03 0.67 13.67
C GLN A 74 -1.72 0.92 14.42
N GLN A 75 -1.73 1.89 15.32
CA GLN A 75 -0.62 2.11 16.23
C GLN A 75 -0.85 1.26 17.50
N ASN A 76 0.09 0.35 17.75
CA ASN A 76 0.11 -0.54 18.89
C ASN A 76 1.27 -0.16 19.83
N ARG A 77 1.30 -0.73 21.04
CA ARG A 77 2.40 -0.51 22.00
C ARG A 77 3.79 -0.88 21.45
N TYR A 78 3.84 -1.77 20.47
CA TYR A 78 5.07 -2.29 19.86
C TYR A 78 5.40 -1.65 18.49
N GLY A 79 4.66 -0.62 18.06
CA GLY A 79 4.87 0.04 16.76
C GLY A 79 3.61 0.06 15.90
N TYR A 80 3.77 -0.15 14.60
CA TYR A 80 2.69 -0.02 13.62
C TYR A 80 2.37 -1.35 12.97
N THR A 81 1.08 -1.66 12.85
CA THR A 81 0.58 -2.82 12.12
C THR A 81 -0.22 -2.35 10.91
N PHE A 82 0.23 -2.74 9.72
CA PHE A 82 -0.41 -2.38 8.47
C PHE A 82 -1.32 -3.50 7.97
N TYR A 83 -2.41 -3.12 7.32
CA TYR A 83 -3.43 -4.05 6.82
C TYR A 83 -4.05 -3.55 5.53
N ILE A 84 -4.66 -4.46 4.75
CA ILE A 84 -5.47 -4.12 3.59
C ILE A 84 -6.86 -3.71 4.04
N LYS A 85 -7.34 -2.58 3.53
CA LYS A 85 -8.70 -2.09 3.78
C LYS A 85 -9.73 -3.05 3.19
N SER A 86 -10.90 -3.12 3.83
CA SER A 86 -12.01 -3.94 3.33
C SER A 86 -12.38 -3.55 1.89
N GLY A 87 -12.73 -4.54 1.07
CA GLY A 87 -13.10 -4.33 -0.33
C GLY A 87 -11.93 -3.95 -1.26
N LYS A 88 -10.67 -4.13 -0.81
CA LYS A 88 -9.47 -3.79 -1.57
C LYS A 88 -8.52 -4.98 -1.71
N CYS A 89 -7.81 -5.05 -2.83
CA CYS A 89 -6.65 -5.91 -3.00
C CYS A 89 -5.42 -5.07 -3.33
N TYR A 90 -4.27 -5.47 -2.81
CA TYR A 90 -2.98 -4.85 -3.11
C TYR A 90 -2.11 -5.86 -3.83
N ILE A 91 -2.17 -5.82 -5.16
CA ILE A 91 -1.60 -6.85 -6.04
C ILE A 91 -0.47 -6.19 -6.84
N ASN A 92 0.75 -6.69 -6.70
CA ASN A 92 1.94 -6.16 -7.39
C ASN A 92 2.14 -4.64 -7.20
N GLY A 93 1.89 -4.14 -6.00
CA GLY A 93 2.03 -2.71 -5.68
C GLY A 93 0.89 -1.82 -6.20
N ILE A 94 -0.16 -2.39 -6.76
CA ILE A 94 -1.33 -1.66 -7.28
C ILE A 94 -2.55 -1.96 -6.42
N CYS A 95 -3.31 -0.91 -6.13
CA CYS A 95 -4.59 -1.01 -5.47
C CYS A 95 -5.74 -1.32 -6.44
N TYR A 96 -6.46 -2.41 -6.17
CA TYR A 96 -7.66 -2.83 -6.90
C TYR A 96 -8.88 -2.80 -5.99
N SER A 97 -10.03 -2.45 -6.54
CA SER A 97 -11.31 -2.60 -5.82
C SER A 97 -11.85 -4.01 -6.00
N GLU A 98 -12.61 -4.49 -5.02
CA GLU A 98 -13.29 -5.78 -5.13
C GLU A 98 -14.10 -5.89 -6.43
N GLY A 99 -13.98 -7.05 -7.10
CA GLY A 99 -14.59 -7.31 -8.40
C GLY A 99 -13.82 -6.75 -9.60
N GLU A 100 -12.79 -5.93 -9.40
CA GLU A 100 -11.97 -5.43 -10.51
C GLU A 100 -11.20 -6.57 -11.17
N LYS A 101 -11.29 -6.66 -12.50
CA LYS A 101 -10.70 -7.74 -13.30
C LYS A 101 -9.18 -7.59 -13.42
N ALA A 102 -8.47 -8.71 -13.51
CA ALA A 102 -7.05 -8.68 -13.74
C ALA A 102 -6.74 -8.13 -15.14
N PRO A 103 -5.79 -7.19 -15.30
CA PRO A 103 -5.45 -6.64 -16.62
C PRO A 103 -4.97 -7.69 -17.62
N ALA A 104 -4.27 -8.72 -17.14
CA ALA A 104 -3.73 -9.80 -17.96
C ALA A 104 -4.71 -10.98 -18.16
N ASP A 105 -5.75 -11.07 -17.33
CA ASP A 105 -6.67 -12.19 -17.32
C ASP A 105 -8.05 -11.72 -16.83
N GLY A 106 -8.96 -11.41 -17.75
CA GLY A 106 -10.30 -10.93 -17.45
C GLY A 106 -11.19 -11.92 -16.69
N CYS A 107 -10.71 -13.16 -16.50
CA CYS A 107 -11.37 -14.21 -15.74
C CYS A 107 -11.04 -14.21 -14.26
N LYS A 108 -9.95 -13.55 -13.88
CA LYS A 108 -9.62 -13.35 -12.47
C LYS A 108 -10.01 -11.95 -12.05
N GLN A 109 -10.32 -11.80 -10.78
CA GLN A 109 -10.71 -10.53 -10.20
C GLN A 109 -10.15 -10.37 -8.79
N CYS A 110 -10.09 -9.13 -8.31
CA CYS A 110 -9.80 -8.84 -6.92
C CYS A 110 -10.94 -9.39 -6.04
N ARG A 111 -10.61 -10.35 -5.15
CA ARG A 111 -11.54 -10.91 -4.15
C ARG A 111 -10.82 -10.89 -2.80
N PRO A 112 -10.92 -9.79 -2.05
CA PRO A 112 -10.17 -9.59 -0.81
C PRO A 112 -10.40 -10.69 0.24
N GLY A 113 -11.59 -11.29 0.24
CA GLY A 113 -11.93 -12.40 1.14
C GLY A 113 -11.28 -13.74 0.78
N ASN A 114 -10.82 -13.91 -0.46
CA ASN A 114 -10.09 -15.12 -0.89
C ASN A 114 -8.57 -14.90 -0.76
N ASP A 115 -8.07 -13.85 -1.40
CA ASP A 115 -6.67 -13.46 -1.37
C ASP A 115 -6.55 -11.96 -1.67
N PRO A 116 -6.14 -11.12 -0.70
CA PRO A 116 -5.96 -9.69 -0.91
C PRO A 116 -4.67 -9.33 -1.65
N PHE A 117 -3.78 -10.29 -1.91
CA PHE A 117 -2.48 -10.09 -2.57
C PHE A 117 -2.41 -10.68 -3.98
N SER A 118 -3.43 -11.43 -4.40
CA SER A 118 -3.49 -12.05 -5.72
C SER A 118 -4.87 -11.97 -6.37
N PHE A 119 -4.90 -12.03 -7.69
CA PHE A 119 -6.14 -12.19 -8.43
C PHE A 119 -6.64 -13.63 -8.31
N THR A 120 -7.91 -13.79 -7.97
CA THR A 120 -8.53 -15.13 -7.84
C THR A 120 -9.64 -15.30 -8.88
N GLY A 121 -10.02 -16.56 -9.15
CA GLY A 121 -11.04 -16.86 -10.15
C GLY A 121 -12.36 -16.12 -9.89
N GLY A 122 -12.92 -15.53 -10.94
CA GLY A 122 -14.27 -14.96 -10.93
C GLY A 122 -15.33 -16.03 -10.67
N THR A 123 -16.52 -15.60 -10.25
CA THR A 123 -17.56 -16.55 -9.80
C THR A 123 -18.15 -17.37 -10.93
N TYR A 124 -18.38 -16.82 -12.13
CA TYR A 124 -19.08 -17.56 -13.20
C TYR A 124 -18.75 -17.15 -14.65
N ALA A 125 -18.01 -16.06 -14.88
CA ALA A 125 -17.90 -15.45 -16.23
C ALA A 125 -16.90 -16.13 -17.18
N CYS A 126 -16.07 -17.06 -16.71
CA CYS A 126 -15.03 -17.71 -17.52
C CYS A 126 -15.03 -19.24 -17.46
N TYR A 127 -15.96 -19.82 -16.73
CA TYR A 127 -16.34 -21.21 -16.93
C TYR A 127 -17.54 -21.17 -17.89
N ILE A 128 -17.29 -21.25 -19.19
CA ILE A 128 -18.33 -21.75 -20.09
C ILE A 128 -18.31 -23.26 -19.88
N PRO A 129 -19.30 -23.88 -19.21
CA PRO A 129 -19.35 -25.33 -19.17
C PRO A 129 -19.52 -25.82 -20.61
N VAL A 130 -18.59 -26.68 -21.04
CA VAL A 130 -18.50 -27.29 -22.38
C VAL A 130 -19.67 -28.25 -22.69
N TYR A 131 -20.80 -28.09 -22.01
CA TYR A 131 -21.98 -28.97 -22.09
C TYR A 131 -23.21 -28.29 -22.73
N ALA A 132 -23.10 -27.06 -23.24
CA ALA A 132 -24.23 -26.33 -23.82
C ALA A 132 -24.50 -26.61 -25.32
N GLU A 133 -23.79 -27.55 -25.96
CA GLU A 133 -23.93 -27.81 -27.42
C GLU A 133 -24.66 -29.11 -27.79
N ARG A 134 -25.51 -29.67 -26.93
CA ARG A 134 -26.44 -30.74 -27.36
C ARG A 134 -27.88 -30.44 -26.97
N ALA A 135 -28.40 -29.37 -27.56
CA ALA A 135 -29.83 -29.15 -27.70
C ALA A 135 -30.14 -28.83 -29.17
N ASN A 136 -30.04 -29.85 -30.03
CA ASN A 136 -30.98 -30.12 -31.13
C ASN A 136 -30.72 -31.51 -31.70
#